data_AF-A0A7R9ZE60-F1
#
_entry.id   AF-A0A7R9ZE60-F1
#
_cell.length_a   1.000
_cell.length_b   1.000
_cell.length_c   1.000
_cell.angle_alpha   90.00
_cell.angle_beta   90.00
_cell.angle_gamma   90.00
#
_symmetry.space_group_name_H-M   'P 1'
#
loop_
_entity.id
_entity.type
_entity.pdbx_description
1 polymer ?
#
loop_
_entity_poly.entity_id
_entity_poly.type
_entity_poly.pdbx_seq_one_letter_code
_entity_poly.pdbx_strand_id
1 'polypeptide(L)'
;APSVPAPTSFREAEVLGLRYMQEGDYERALNAFQRGMKLPGSRVDVVRTKMLSGPSPVGGSAGGTEGRVEMKLDEFELQAAHYNIACAYAKLGNVAESVANIQMSFDNGFDNYATVRADPDLSAVHGTAEFNNLMDRYDKKKGFPNPFSFLG
;
A
#
# COMPACT_ATOMS: atom_id res chain seq x y z
N ALA A 1 0.33 20.66 -25.04
CA ALA A 1 0.36 20.93 -23.59
C ALA A 1 1.72 20.52 -23.05
N PRO A 2 2.31 21.23 -22.07
CA PRO A 2 3.54 20.76 -21.44
C PRO A 2 3.30 19.38 -20.81
N SER A 3 4.23 18.44 -21.01
CA SER A 3 4.18 17.12 -20.40
C SER A 3 4.26 17.27 -18.88
N VAL A 4 3.31 16.67 -18.15
CA VAL A 4 3.38 16.61 -16.68
C VAL A 4 4.71 15.93 -16.31
N PRO A 5 5.54 16.54 -15.43
CA PRO A 5 6.81 15.95 -15.05
C PRO A 5 6.59 14.58 -14.38
N ALA A 6 7.56 13.67 -14.57
CA ALA A 6 7.50 12.36 -13.94
C ALA A 6 7.60 12.49 -12.41
N PRO A 7 6.77 11.76 -11.64
CA PRO A 7 6.82 11.83 -10.19
C PRO A 7 8.13 11.26 -9.65
N THR A 8 8.65 11.89 -8.61
CA THR A 8 9.91 11.54 -7.94
C THR A 8 9.72 10.97 -6.54
N SER A 9 8.50 11.05 -6.01
CA SER A 9 8.10 10.49 -4.72
C SER A 9 6.77 9.74 -4.83
N PHE A 10 6.47 8.90 -3.83
CA PHE A 10 5.17 8.24 -3.72
C PHE A 10 4.03 9.29 -3.75
N ARG A 11 4.17 10.37 -2.99
CA ARG A 11 3.16 11.43 -2.89
C ARG A 11 2.85 12.10 -4.22
N GLU A 12 3.87 12.41 -5.03
CA GLU A 12 3.67 12.98 -6.36
C GLU A 12 2.97 12.01 -7.31
N ALA A 13 3.34 10.72 -7.24
CA ALA A 13 2.71 9.68 -8.05
C ALA A 13 1.25 9.44 -7.65
N GLU A 14 0.95 9.48 -6.35
CA GLU A 14 -0.42 9.39 -5.81
C GLU A 14 -1.29 10.53 -6.33
N VAL A 15 -0.83 11.79 -6.22
CA VAL A 15 -1.57 12.95 -6.71
C VAL A 15 -1.81 12.87 -8.22
N LEU A 16 -0.81 12.41 -8.99
CA LEU A 16 -0.94 12.21 -10.43
C LEU A 16 -1.97 11.12 -10.75
N GLY A 17 -1.92 9.99 -10.06
CA GLY A 17 -2.87 8.88 -10.26
C GLY A 17 -4.30 9.30 -9.91
N LEU A 18 -4.50 10.04 -8.82
CA LEU A 18 -5.82 10.57 -8.44
C LEU A 18 -6.37 11.55 -9.47
N ARG A 19 -5.52 12.36 -10.12
CA ARG A 19 -5.93 13.20 -11.25
C ARG A 19 -6.41 12.34 -12.42
N TYR A 20 -5.67 11.29 -12.79
CA TYR A 20 -6.09 10.39 -13.86
C TYR A 20 -7.39 9.66 -13.54
N MET A 21 -7.64 9.28 -12.28
CA MET A 21 -8.93 8.73 -11.85
C MET A 21 -10.08 9.71 -12.11
N GLN A 22 -9.89 11.00 -11.78
CA GLN A 22 -10.91 12.04 -12.02
C GLN A 22 -11.16 12.29 -13.52
N GLU A 23 -10.13 12.13 -14.35
CA GLU A 23 -10.22 12.25 -15.81
C GLU A 23 -10.82 10.99 -16.49
N GLY A 24 -11.00 9.90 -15.74
CA GLY A 24 -11.46 8.61 -16.26
C GLY A 24 -10.37 7.79 -16.97
N ASP A 25 -9.11 8.20 -16.91
CA ASP A 25 -7.96 7.52 -17.48
C ASP A 25 -7.40 6.48 -16.50
N TYR A 26 -8.18 5.42 -16.26
CA TYR A 26 -7.90 4.44 -15.21
C TYR A 26 -6.62 3.63 -15.47
N GLU A 27 -6.23 3.42 -16.72
CA GLU A 27 -4.97 2.75 -17.06
C GLU A 27 -3.76 3.58 -16.65
N ARG A 28 -3.77 4.89 -16.93
CA ARG A 28 -2.70 5.79 -16.47
C ARG A 28 -2.73 5.97 -14.96
N ALA A 29 -3.90 6.02 -14.34
CA ALA A 29 -4.03 6.04 -12.88
C ALA A 29 -3.35 4.82 -12.24
N LEU A 30 -3.69 3.62 -12.71
CA LEU A 30 -3.10 2.36 -12.24
C LEU A 30 -1.57 2.38 -12.41
N ASN A 31 -1.08 2.80 -13.57
CA ASN A 31 0.36 2.90 -13.82
C ASN A 31 1.05 3.87 -12.85
N ALA A 32 0.44 5.03 -12.60
CA ALA A 32 0.97 6.03 -11.68
C ALA A 32 1.07 5.48 -10.26
N PHE A 33 0.02 4.84 -9.75
CA PHE A 33 0.03 4.25 -8.41
C PHE A 33 1.07 3.13 -8.26
N GLN A 34 1.14 2.20 -9.21
CA GLN A 34 2.12 1.10 -9.19
C GLN A 34 3.57 1.59 -9.26
N ARG A 35 3.82 2.66 -10.02
CA ARG A 35 5.13 3.32 -10.04
C ARG A 35 5.41 4.02 -8.73
N GLY A 36 4.41 4.67 -8.14
CA GLY A 36 4.49 5.33 -6.84
C GLY A 36 5.01 4.41 -5.74
N MET A 37 4.56 3.16 -5.69
CA MET A 37 5.03 2.16 -4.72
C MET A 37 6.54 1.85 -4.81
N LYS A 38 7.20 2.22 -5.91
CA LYS A 38 8.64 2.04 -6.12
C LYS A 38 9.44 3.32 -5.88
N LEU A 39 8.77 4.42 -5.55
CA LEU A 39 9.39 5.71 -5.28
C LEU A 39 9.58 5.93 -3.77
N PRO A 40 10.46 6.86 -3.38
CA PRO A 40 10.61 7.31 -2.00
C PRO A 40 9.27 7.65 -1.34
N GLY A 41 9.01 7.02 -0.18
CA GLY A 41 7.90 7.36 0.72
C GLY A 41 8.32 8.34 1.81
N SER A 42 7.51 8.45 2.86
CA SER A 42 7.70 9.39 3.97
C SER A 42 8.61 8.83 5.08
N ARG A 43 8.71 7.50 5.23
CA ARG A 43 9.35 6.85 6.36
C ARG A 43 10.84 6.67 6.14
N VAL A 44 11.63 7.19 7.07
CA VAL A 44 13.08 6.96 7.12
C VAL A 44 13.36 5.53 7.59
N ASP A 45 14.14 4.78 6.83
CA ASP A 45 14.70 3.49 7.21
C ASP A 45 16.23 3.51 7.08
N VAL A 46 16.93 2.82 7.97
CA VAL A 46 18.40 2.75 7.95
C VAL A 46 18.81 1.31 7.68
N VAL A 47 19.15 1.04 6.43
CA VAL A 47 19.65 -0.26 6.01
C VAL A 47 21.12 -0.36 6.36
N ARG A 48 21.47 -1.34 7.20
CA ARG A 48 22.85 -1.63 7.57
C ARG A 48 23.39 -2.78 6.74
N THR A 49 24.41 -2.52 5.95
CA THR A 49 25.11 -3.52 5.13
C THR A 49 26.45 -3.83 5.78
N LYS A 50 26.77 -5.12 5.96
CA LYS A 50 28.09 -5.54 6.46
C LYS A 50 29.12 -5.30 5.34
N MET A 51 30.15 -4.51 5.60
CA MET A 51 31.17 -4.19 4.57
C MET A 51 32.25 -5.27 4.45
N LEU A 52 32.45 -6.11 5.47
CA LEU A 52 33.54 -7.09 5.49
C LEU A 52 33.01 -8.49 5.78
N SER A 53 33.22 -9.40 4.82
CA SER A 53 33.15 -10.84 5.05
C SER A 53 34.51 -11.29 5.59
N GLY A 54 34.72 -11.19 6.90
CA GLY A 54 35.96 -11.64 7.53
C GLY A 54 36.18 -11.09 8.95
N PRO A 55 37.07 -11.74 9.73
CA PRO A 55 37.46 -11.25 11.05
C PRO A 55 38.11 -9.87 10.94
N SER A 56 37.78 -8.99 11.90
CA SER A 56 38.33 -7.63 11.96
C SER A 56 39.87 -7.65 12.03
N PRO A 57 40.60 -6.80 11.26
CA PRO A 57 42.06 -6.72 11.30
C PRO A 57 42.63 -6.40 12.68
N VAL A 58 41.83 -5.76 13.55
CA VAL A 58 42.23 -5.35 14.90
C VAL A 58 41.78 -6.32 16.01
N GLY A 59 41.17 -7.45 15.66
CA GLY A 59 40.59 -8.39 16.62
C GLY A 59 39.28 -7.87 17.24
N GLY A 60 38.21 -8.65 17.10
CA GLY A 60 36.86 -8.27 17.52
C GLY A 60 35.79 -8.69 16.49
N SER A 61 34.52 -8.70 16.91
CA SER A 61 33.35 -9.08 16.09
C SER A 61 33.31 -8.38 14.73
N ALA A 62 32.70 -9.07 13.73
CA ALA A 62 32.66 -8.78 12.30
C ALA A 62 32.91 -7.31 11.89
N GLY A 63 33.80 -7.10 10.91
CA GLY A 63 34.18 -5.78 10.40
C GLY A 63 32.99 -4.89 10.04
N GLY A 64 33.21 -3.57 10.17
CA GLY A 64 32.18 -2.53 10.26
C GLY A 64 31.01 -2.61 9.28
N THR A 65 29.87 -2.06 9.70
CA THR A 65 28.67 -1.91 8.87
C THR A 65 28.60 -0.51 8.28
N GLU A 66 28.20 -0.39 7.01
CA GLU A 66 27.77 0.88 6.42
C GLU A 66 26.27 1.04 6.58
N GLY A 67 25.82 2.21 7.03
CA GLY A 67 24.41 2.55 7.11
C GLY A 67 23.99 3.41 5.93
N ARG A 68 23.00 2.96 5.15
CA ARG A 68 22.37 3.76 4.09
C ARG A 68 20.96 4.14 4.52
N VAL A 69 20.64 5.43 4.40
CA VAL A 69 19.27 5.91 4.60
C VAL A 69 18.45 5.60 3.35
N GLU A 70 17.32 4.94 3.54
CA GLU A 70 16.31 4.68 2.53
C GLU A 70 14.98 5.30 2.94
N MET A 71 14.31 5.96 2.01
CA MET A 71 12.95 6.46 2.22
C MET A 71 11.96 5.41 1.74
N LYS A 72 11.23 4.80 2.66
CA LYS A 72 10.23 3.76 2.40
C LYS A 72 8.83 4.31 2.62
N LEU A 73 7.85 3.61 2.07
CA LEU A 73 6.46 3.91 2.39
C LEU A 73 6.20 3.62 3.88
N ASP A 74 5.48 4.53 4.53
CA ASP A 74 4.83 4.25 5.81
C ASP A 74 3.58 3.37 5.62
N GLU A 75 2.99 2.92 6.72
CA GLU A 75 1.81 2.07 6.72
C GLU A 75 0.60 2.77 6.07
N PHE A 76 0.43 4.08 6.25
CA PHE A 76 -0.68 4.83 5.67
C PHE A 76 -0.51 5.02 4.16
N GLU A 77 0.71 5.23 3.69
CA GLU A 77 1.07 5.27 2.27
C GLU A 77 0.83 3.90 1.61
N LEU A 78 1.17 2.80 2.29
CA LEU A 78 0.86 1.44 1.79
C LEU A 78 -0.65 1.18 1.73
N GLN A 79 -1.39 1.56 2.78
CA GLN A 79 -2.86 1.47 2.80
C GLN A 79 -3.47 2.24 1.62
N ALA A 80 -3.07 3.50 1.44
CA ALA A 80 -3.57 4.38 0.38
C ALA A 80 -3.17 3.87 -1.01
N ALA A 81 -1.92 3.42 -1.20
CA ALA A 81 -1.45 2.87 -2.46
C ALA A 81 -2.31 1.68 -2.91
N HIS A 82 -2.48 0.71 -2.03
CA HIS A 82 -3.28 -0.47 -2.33
C HIS A 82 -4.76 -0.14 -2.53
N TYR A 83 -5.33 0.77 -1.74
CA TYR A 83 -6.72 1.19 -1.91
C TYR A 83 -6.93 1.87 -3.28
N ASN A 84 -6.07 2.82 -3.65
CA ASN A 84 -6.14 3.53 -4.93
C ASN A 84 -5.95 2.58 -6.13
N ILE A 85 -5.04 1.60 -6.02
CA ILE A 85 -4.85 0.55 -7.02
C ILE A 85 -6.12 -0.32 -7.14
N ALA A 86 -6.76 -0.66 -6.01
CA ALA A 86 -8.00 -1.41 -6.02
C ALA A 86 -9.12 -0.67 -6.76
N CYS A 87 -9.27 0.63 -6.51
CA CYS A 87 -10.23 1.48 -7.23
C CYS A 87 -9.94 1.51 -8.73
N ALA A 88 -8.68 1.69 -9.14
CA ALA A 88 -8.31 1.69 -10.56
C ALA A 88 -8.62 0.33 -11.23
N TYR A 89 -8.30 -0.79 -10.57
CA TYR A 89 -8.64 -2.12 -11.09
C TYR A 89 -10.16 -2.35 -11.19
N ALA A 90 -10.94 -1.92 -10.20
CA ALA A 90 -12.39 -2.03 -10.25
C ALA A 90 -12.98 -1.25 -11.43
N LYS A 91 -12.49 -0.03 -11.69
CA LYS A 91 -12.90 0.78 -12.85
C LYS A 91 -12.52 0.18 -14.19
N LEU A 92 -11.47 -0.66 -14.21
CA LEU A 92 -11.06 -1.45 -15.39
C LEU A 92 -11.79 -2.79 -15.49
N GLY A 93 -12.66 -3.15 -14.54
CA GLY A 93 -13.39 -4.43 -14.51
C GLY A 93 -12.56 -5.63 -14.02
N ASN A 94 -11.35 -5.39 -13.51
CA ASN A 94 -10.45 -6.43 -13.03
C ASN A 94 -10.76 -6.76 -11.55
N VAL A 95 -11.80 -7.57 -11.35
CA VAL A 95 -12.36 -7.88 -10.02
C VAL A 95 -11.34 -8.54 -9.10
N ALA A 96 -10.61 -9.55 -9.59
CA ALA A 96 -9.70 -10.32 -8.75
C ALA A 96 -8.54 -9.46 -8.22
N GLU A 97 -7.94 -8.65 -9.08
CA GLU A 97 -6.85 -7.72 -8.75
C GLU A 97 -7.32 -6.61 -7.82
N SER A 98 -8.54 -6.11 -8.01
CA SER A 98 -9.15 -5.13 -7.14
C SER A 98 -9.34 -5.69 -5.73
N VAL A 99 -10.00 -6.84 -5.58
CA VAL A 99 -10.22 -7.49 -4.27
C VAL A 99 -8.89 -7.85 -3.58
N ALA A 100 -7.89 -8.31 -4.34
CA ALA A 100 -6.56 -8.59 -3.80
C ALA A 100 -5.90 -7.33 -3.23
N ASN A 101 -6.07 -6.16 -3.87
CA ASN A 101 -5.52 -4.91 -3.36
C ASN A 101 -6.32 -4.33 -2.18
N ILE A 102 -7.64 -4.52 -2.13
CA ILE A 102 -8.43 -4.19 -0.91
C ILE A 102 -7.89 -4.98 0.29
N GLN A 103 -7.68 -6.29 0.11
CA GLN A 103 -7.08 -7.16 1.12
C GLN A 103 -5.71 -6.63 1.57
N MET A 104 -4.83 -6.25 0.64
CA MET A 104 -3.52 -5.68 0.99
C MET A 104 -3.63 -4.37 1.77
N SER A 105 -4.59 -3.50 1.43
CA SER A 105 -4.84 -2.29 2.21
C SER A 105 -5.25 -2.62 3.65
N PHE A 106 -6.12 -3.63 3.83
CA PHE A 106 -6.54 -4.08 5.16
C PHE A 106 -5.41 -4.71 5.96
N ASP A 107 -4.55 -5.49 5.31
CA ASP A 107 -3.37 -6.11 5.94
C ASP A 107 -2.34 -5.08 6.38
N ASN A 108 -2.30 -3.91 5.73
CA ASN A 108 -1.47 -2.77 6.16
C ASN A 108 -2.17 -1.87 7.20
N GLY A 109 -3.33 -2.27 7.70
CA GLY A 109 -3.99 -1.61 8.84
C GLY A 109 -5.20 -0.76 8.51
N PHE A 110 -5.63 -0.69 7.23
CA PHE A 110 -6.85 0.03 6.88
C PHE A 110 -8.07 -0.65 7.50
N ASP A 111 -8.86 0.07 8.31
CA ASP A 111 -9.93 -0.50 9.12
C ASP A 111 -11.32 0.13 8.88
N ASN A 112 -11.38 1.11 7.97
CA ASN A 112 -12.62 1.77 7.57
C ASN A 112 -13.35 0.99 6.49
N TYR A 113 -13.78 -0.22 6.84
CA TYR A 113 -14.51 -1.12 5.95
C TYR A 113 -15.86 -0.56 5.48
N ALA A 114 -16.41 0.44 6.18
CA ALA A 114 -17.63 1.12 5.75
C ALA A 114 -17.37 1.95 4.47
N THR A 115 -16.23 2.64 4.40
CA THR A 115 -15.81 3.36 3.19
C THR A 115 -15.70 2.42 1.99
N VAL A 116 -15.06 1.25 2.16
CA VAL A 116 -14.89 0.26 1.07
C VAL A 116 -16.24 -0.21 0.51
N ARG A 117 -17.24 -0.42 1.38
CA ARG A 117 -18.58 -0.86 0.98
C ARG A 117 -19.39 0.21 0.26
N ALA A 118 -19.10 1.49 0.53
CA ALA A 118 -19.85 2.62 -0.04
C ALA A 118 -19.12 3.28 -1.21
N ASP A 119 -17.87 2.92 -1.48
CA ASP A 119 -17.05 3.58 -2.50
C ASP A 119 -17.58 3.33 -3.91
N PRO A 120 -18.02 4.36 -4.65
CA PRO A 120 -18.51 4.20 -6.01
C PRO A 120 -17.44 3.71 -7.00
N ASP A 121 -16.16 3.93 -6.73
CA ASP A 121 -15.08 3.42 -7.59
C ASP A 121 -14.91 1.90 -7.47
N LEU A 122 -15.40 1.31 -6.38
CA LEU A 122 -15.44 -0.14 -6.15
C LEU A 122 -16.77 -0.79 -6.56
N SER A 123 -17.68 -0.05 -7.18
CA SER A 123 -19.00 -0.56 -7.56
C SER A 123 -18.96 -1.82 -8.43
N ALA A 124 -17.93 -1.99 -9.27
CA ALA A 124 -17.75 -3.18 -10.10
C ALA A 124 -17.41 -4.46 -9.30
N VAL A 125 -16.86 -4.32 -8.08
CA VAL A 125 -16.57 -5.46 -7.21
C VAL A 125 -17.66 -5.70 -6.16
N HIS A 126 -18.50 -4.70 -5.89
CA HIS A 126 -19.61 -4.86 -4.96
C HIS A 126 -20.56 -5.98 -5.41
N GLY A 127 -20.91 -6.87 -4.48
CA GLY A 127 -21.78 -8.02 -4.76
C GLY A 127 -21.10 -9.22 -5.41
N THR A 128 -19.82 -9.13 -5.77
CA THR A 128 -19.04 -10.29 -6.24
C THR A 128 -18.76 -11.26 -5.09
N ALA A 129 -18.62 -12.55 -5.41
CA ALA A 129 -18.36 -13.57 -4.40
C ALA A 129 -17.01 -13.32 -3.69
N GLU A 130 -16.01 -12.89 -4.44
CA GLU A 130 -14.67 -12.56 -3.97
C GLU A 130 -14.70 -11.42 -2.96
N PHE A 131 -15.41 -10.34 -3.29
CA PHE A 131 -15.57 -9.19 -2.39
C PHE A 131 -16.32 -9.56 -1.12
N ASN A 132 -17.46 -10.25 -1.24
CA ASN A 132 -18.25 -10.66 -0.08
C ASN A 132 -17.45 -11.57 0.86
N ASN A 133 -16.73 -12.55 0.30
CA ASN A 133 -15.84 -13.43 1.07
C ASN A 133 -14.71 -12.66 1.77
N LEU A 134 -14.16 -11.63 1.12
CA LEU A 134 -13.18 -10.74 1.75
C LEU A 134 -13.80 -10.03 2.96
N MET A 135 -14.92 -9.33 2.77
CA MET A 135 -15.56 -8.54 3.82
C MET A 135 -15.99 -9.41 5.01
N ASP A 136 -16.57 -10.58 4.75
CA ASP A 136 -16.99 -11.53 5.79
C ASP A 136 -15.83 -11.97 6.70
N ARG A 137 -14.63 -12.14 6.14
CA ARG A 137 -13.44 -12.51 6.94
C ARG A 137 -13.05 -11.39 7.91
N TYR A 138 -13.13 -10.13 7.48
CA TYR A 138 -12.74 -9.00 8.32
C TYR A 138 -13.81 -8.57 9.31
N ASP A 139 -15.10 -8.76 8.99
CA ASP A 139 -16.18 -8.54 9.95
C ASP A 139 -16.09 -9.52 11.12
N LYS A 140 -15.82 -10.80 10.84
CA LYS A 140 -15.58 -11.82 11.88
C LYS A 140 -14.37 -11.49 12.74
N LYS A 141 -13.30 -10.94 12.16
CA LYS A 141 -12.10 -10.52 12.90
C LYS A 141 -12.39 -9.38 13.88
N LYS A 142 -13.27 -8.43 13.53
CA LYS A 142 -13.74 -7.38 14.46
C LYS A 142 -14.69 -7.91 15.54
N GLY A 143 -15.45 -8.97 15.24
CA GLY A 143 -16.43 -9.57 16.16
C GLY A 143 -15.85 -10.44 17.27
N PHE A 144 -14.54 -10.68 17.33
CA PHE A 144 -13.89 -11.37 18.46
C PHE A 144 -13.49 -10.35 19.54
N PRO A 145 -14.25 -10.19 20.64
CA PRO A 145 -13.80 -9.41 21.77
C PRO A 145 -12.55 -10.05 22.37
N ASN A 146 -11.51 -9.25 22.61
CA ASN A 146 -10.35 -9.70 23.38
C ASN A 146 -10.84 -10.18 24.75
N PRO A 147 -10.60 -11.43 25.17
CA PRO A 147 -11.03 -11.92 26.48
C PRO A 147 -10.35 -11.20 27.66
N PHE A 148 -9.35 -10.36 27.36
CA PHE A 148 -8.64 -9.52 28.33
C PHE A 148 -9.13 -8.06 28.38
N SER A 149 -10.18 -7.70 27.62
CA SER A 149 -10.74 -6.34 27.61
C SER A 149 -11.55 -5.97 28.87
N PHE A 150 -11.76 -6.92 29.80
CA PHE A 150 -12.60 -6.78 31.00
C PHE A 150 -11.82 -6.70 32.32
N LEU A 151 -10.50 -6.46 32.30
CA LEU A 151 -9.65 -6.37 33.49
C LEU A 151 -9.04 -4.96 33.70
N GLY A 152 -9.77 -3.90 33.34
CA GLY A 152 -9.41 -2.50 33.60
C GLY A 152 -10.41 -1.81 34.50
#